data_AF-A0AAD8XUS5-F1
#
_entry.id   AF-A0AAD8XUS5-F1
#
_cell.length_a   1.000
_cell.length_b   1.000
_cell.length_c   1.000
_cell.angle_alpha   90.00
_cell.angle_beta   90.00
_cell.angle_gamma   90.00
#
_symmetry.space_group_name_H-M   'P 1'
#
loop_
_entity.id
_entity.type
_entity.pdbx_description
1 polymer ?
#
loop_
_entity_poly.entity_id
_entity_poly.type
_entity_poly.pdbx_seq_one_letter_code
_entity_poly.pdbx_strand_id
1 'polypeptide(L)'
;MDAQGLIVTHAAISKSNGTIPFPSGKAGRENLGIANCDGREADGVNCVNVDMFSLDTYVQKFVHHDGPIDFLSIDLEGFDIDLSETIRLLDETYNFTCYWPGYDGNIWRITDCWLDYYDLHFWSNVACVNRGVEQMKDVAEDMERLFLETLEKGIGLVMDVDHRGGNFQHAKTGDL
;
A
#
# COMPACT_ATOMS: atom_id res chain seq x y z
N MET A 1 -25.60 10.40 8.25
CA MET A 1 -25.07 10.13 9.60
C MET A 1 -23.61 10.50 9.52
N ASP A 2 -23.28 11.70 9.98
CA ASP A 2 -21.90 12.14 10.11
C ASP A 2 -21.38 11.54 11.41
N ALA A 3 -20.80 10.34 11.33
CA ALA A 3 -20.01 9.83 12.42
C ALA A 3 -18.73 10.66 12.44
N GLN A 4 -18.63 11.61 13.38
CA GLN A 4 -17.42 12.38 13.61
C GLN A 4 -16.22 11.42 13.67
N GLY A 5 -15.28 11.58 12.74
CA GLY A 5 -14.05 10.78 12.66
C GLY A 5 -13.98 9.71 11.57
N LEU A 6 -15.02 9.49 10.74
CA LEU A 6 -14.93 8.60 9.57
C LEU A 6 -15.37 9.32 8.29
N ILE A 7 -14.42 9.53 7.37
CA ILE A 7 -14.66 10.11 6.05
C ILE A 7 -14.53 9.01 5.01
N VAL A 8 -15.61 8.74 4.30
CA VAL A 8 -15.63 7.79 3.18
C VAL A 8 -15.85 8.56 1.89
N THR A 9 -14.87 8.46 1.00
CA THR A 9 -14.89 9.15 -0.30
C THR A 9 -14.75 8.12 -1.41
N HIS A 10 -15.64 8.18 -2.40
CA HIS A 10 -15.53 7.38 -3.61
C HIS A 10 -14.63 8.11 -4.62
N ALA A 11 -13.34 7.81 -4.58
CA ALA A 11 -12.33 8.42 -5.45
C ALA A 11 -11.15 7.45 -5.68
N ALA A 12 -10.41 7.68 -6.77
CA ALA A 12 -9.12 7.05 -6.99
C ALA A 12 -7.99 7.89 -6.39
N ILE A 13 -6.95 7.24 -5.88
CA ILE A 13 -5.72 7.89 -5.41
C ILE A 13 -4.61 7.64 -6.43
N SER A 14 -3.90 8.70 -6.81
CA SER A 14 -2.83 8.65 -7.81
C SER A 14 -1.75 9.69 -7.50
N LYS A 15 -0.74 9.81 -8.37
CA LYS A 15 0.30 10.84 -8.31
C LYS A 15 -0.22 12.23 -8.69
N SER A 16 -1.31 12.29 -9.44
CA SER A 16 -1.85 13.53 -9.98
C SER A 16 -3.37 13.58 -9.85
N ASN A 17 -3.90 14.80 -9.85
CA ASN A 17 -5.35 15.01 -9.87
C ASN A 17 -5.89 14.77 -11.28
N GLY A 18 -7.13 14.28 -11.37
CA GLY A 18 -7.81 14.10 -12.64
C GLY A 18 -9.10 13.32 -12.48
N THR A 19 -9.44 12.57 -13.53
CA THR A 19 -10.55 11.63 -13.53
C THR A 19 -10.12 10.36 -14.22
N ILE A 20 -10.57 9.21 -13.73
CA ILE A 20 -10.25 7.91 -14.32
C ILE A 20 -11.54 7.08 -14.47
N PRO A 21 -11.75 6.36 -15.59
CA PRO A 21 -12.91 5.51 -15.73
C PRO A 21 -12.77 4.27 -14.84
N PHE A 22 -13.82 3.94 -14.11
CA PHE A 22 -13.89 2.77 -13.24
C PHE A 22 -15.22 2.02 -13.45
N PRO A 23 -15.26 0.68 -13.38
CA PRO A 23 -16.50 -0.07 -13.57
C PRO A 23 -17.54 0.26 -12.50
N SER A 24 -18.78 0.48 -12.90
CA SER A 24 -19.91 0.66 -11.99
C SER A 24 -20.19 -0.66 -11.25
N GLY A 25 -19.62 -0.82 -10.06
CA GLY A 25 -19.81 -1.95 -9.17
C GLY A 25 -20.96 -1.77 -8.16
N LYS A 26 -21.25 -2.84 -7.41
CA LYS A 26 -22.00 -2.79 -6.16
C LYS A 26 -21.08 -3.30 -5.05
N ALA A 27 -21.27 -2.80 -3.83
CA ALA A 27 -20.53 -3.29 -2.67
C ALA A 27 -20.63 -4.82 -2.55
N GLY A 28 -19.52 -5.47 -2.22
CA GLY A 28 -19.41 -6.94 -2.14
C GLY A 28 -19.10 -7.64 -3.46
N ARG A 29 -18.75 -6.90 -4.52
CA ARG A 29 -18.26 -7.46 -5.79
C ARG A 29 -16.77 -7.18 -5.94
N GLU A 30 -15.96 -8.24 -5.90
CA GLU A 30 -14.50 -8.21 -6.07
C GLU A 30 -14.10 -8.25 -7.56
N ASN A 31 -12.82 -8.01 -7.86
CA ASN A 31 -12.21 -8.06 -9.20
C ASN A 31 -12.75 -7.03 -10.21
N LEU A 32 -13.11 -5.84 -9.74
CA LEU A 32 -13.35 -4.68 -10.61
C LEU A 32 -12.17 -3.73 -10.47
N GLY A 33 -11.42 -3.53 -11.53
CA GLY A 33 -10.27 -2.64 -11.59
C GLY A 33 -10.39 -1.63 -12.72
N ILE A 34 -9.49 -0.64 -12.74
CA ILE A 34 -9.42 0.38 -13.79
C ILE A 34 -9.25 -0.25 -15.18
N ALA A 35 -8.48 -1.34 -15.27
CA ALA A 35 -8.22 -2.07 -16.51
C ALA A 35 -9.48 -2.58 -17.22
N ASN A 36 -10.57 -2.85 -16.50
CA ASN A 36 -11.83 -3.28 -17.10
C ASN A 36 -12.53 -2.18 -17.92
N CYS A 37 -12.07 -0.93 -17.78
CA CYS A 37 -12.55 0.20 -18.57
C CYS A 37 -11.56 0.62 -19.67
N ASP A 38 -10.52 -0.17 -19.92
CA ASP A 38 -9.55 0.06 -20.99
C ASP A 38 -9.59 -1.04 -22.07
N GLY A 39 -9.20 -0.69 -23.29
CA GLY A 39 -9.01 -1.62 -24.40
C GLY A 39 -10.24 -2.46 -24.78
N ARG A 40 -10.02 -3.74 -25.09
CA ARG A 40 -11.07 -4.69 -25.54
C ARG A 40 -11.96 -5.21 -24.40
N GLU A 41 -11.59 -4.96 -23.15
CA GLU A 41 -12.35 -5.41 -21.98
C GLU A 41 -13.46 -4.44 -21.59
N ALA A 42 -13.45 -3.21 -22.12
CA ALA A 42 -14.49 -2.21 -21.91
C ALA A 42 -15.83 -2.55 -22.60
N ASP A 43 -15.83 -3.46 -23.58
CA ASP A 43 -17.05 -3.83 -24.32
C ASP A 43 -18.07 -4.53 -23.41
N GLY A 44 -19.14 -3.82 -23.08
CA GLY A 44 -20.21 -4.31 -22.20
C GLY A 44 -20.03 -3.98 -20.72
N VAL A 45 -18.96 -3.28 -20.35
CA VAL A 45 -18.74 -2.77 -18.98
C VAL A 45 -19.29 -1.36 -18.86
N ASN A 46 -20.15 -1.13 -17.87
CA ASN A 46 -20.66 0.21 -17.58
C ASN A 46 -19.62 1.01 -16.78
N CYS A 47 -18.79 1.79 -17.47
CA CYS A 47 -17.75 2.60 -16.85
C CYS A 47 -18.27 3.98 -16.45
N VAL A 48 -17.89 4.42 -15.24
CA VAL A 48 -18.18 5.76 -14.72
C VAL A 48 -16.86 6.47 -14.42
N ASN A 49 -16.79 7.76 -14.74
CA ASN A 49 -15.62 8.56 -14.35
C ASN A 49 -15.68 8.81 -12.84
N VAL A 50 -14.61 8.44 -12.15
CA VAL A 50 -14.40 8.78 -10.75
C VAL A 50 -13.35 9.87 -10.62
N ASP A 51 -13.51 10.73 -9.62
CA ASP A 51 -12.51 11.72 -9.29
C ASP A 51 -11.22 11.00 -8.86
N MET A 52 -10.09 11.50 -9.35
CA MET A 52 -8.76 11.01 -9.00
C MET A 52 -7.99 12.14 -8.30
N PHE A 53 -7.40 11.85 -7.14
CA PHE A 53 -6.67 12.82 -6.34
C PHE A 53 -5.24 12.39 -6.08
N SER A 54 -4.32 13.36 -6.00
CA SER A 54 -3.09 13.16 -5.23
C SER A 54 -3.40 12.99 -3.75
N LEU A 55 -2.54 12.27 -3.02
CA LEU A 55 -2.69 12.12 -1.57
C LEU A 55 -2.81 13.49 -0.88
N ASP A 56 -1.94 14.45 -1.24
CA ASP A 56 -2.01 15.84 -0.76
C ASP A 56 -3.37 16.47 -0.98
N THR A 57 -3.88 16.39 -2.21
CA THR A 57 -5.15 17.03 -2.57
C THR A 57 -6.31 16.37 -1.83
N TYR A 58 -6.27 15.05 -1.68
CA TYR A 58 -7.26 14.30 -0.93
C TYR A 58 -7.30 14.74 0.53
N VAL A 59 -6.14 14.78 1.19
CA VAL A 59 -6.01 15.18 2.59
C VAL A 59 -6.50 16.63 2.77
N GLN A 60 -5.99 17.56 1.96
CA GLN A 60 -6.41 18.97 2.04
C GLN A 60 -7.91 19.16 1.82
N LYS A 61 -8.50 18.38 0.91
CA LYS A 61 -9.90 18.55 0.50
C LYS A 61 -10.90 17.90 1.44
N PHE A 62 -10.61 16.72 1.98
CA PHE A 62 -11.60 15.89 2.67
C PHE A 62 -11.33 15.73 4.16
N VAL A 63 -10.07 15.72 4.54
CA VAL A 63 -9.67 15.40 5.92
C VAL A 63 -9.92 16.65 6.80
N HIS A 64 -9.73 17.87 6.30
CA HIS A 64 -10.10 19.12 7.00
C HIS A 64 -9.51 19.28 8.42
N HIS A 65 -8.36 18.66 8.69
CA HIS A 65 -7.59 18.92 9.90
C HIS A 65 -6.14 19.23 9.53
N ASP A 66 -5.58 20.26 10.17
CA ASP A 66 -4.15 20.62 10.12
C ASP A 66 -3.26 19.59 10.84
N GLY A 67 -3.78 18.37 11.09
CA GLY A 67 -3.10 17.29 11.77
C GLY A 67 -2.39 16.37 10.79
N PRO A 68 -1.24 15.79 11.17
CA PRO A 68 -0.56 14.80 10.35
C PRO A 68 -1.42 13.53 10.18
N ILE A 69 -1.20 12.77 9.11
CA ILE A 69 -1.70 11.40 9.04
C ILE A 69 -0.87 10.56 10.01
N ASP A 70 -1.54 9.87 10.94
CA ASP A 70 -0.90 9.05 11.97
C ASP A 70 -0.56 7.64 11.46
N PHE A 71 -1.53 7.00 10.81
CA PHE A 71 -1.46 5.64 10.29
C PHE A 71 -2.06 5.57 8.89
N LEU A 72 -1.38 4.87 7.98
CA LEU A 72 -1.86 4.64 6.63
C LEU A 72 -1.77 3.14 6.32
N SER A 73 -2.92 2.53 6.03
CA SER A 73 -3.00 1.19 5.46
C SER A 73 -3.36 1.31 3.99
N ILE A 74 -2.54 0.68 3.15
CA ILE A 74 -2.73 0.63 1.71
C ILE A 74 -2.96 -0.83 1.33
N ASP A 75 -4.13 -1.09 0.74
CA ASP A 75 -4.46 -2.37 0.14
C ASP A 75 -4.51 -2.16 -1.37
N LEU A 76 -3.44 -2.57 -2.07
CA LEU A 76 -3.32 -2.43 -3.52
C LEU A 76 -3.65 -3.75 -4.21
N GLU A 77 -4.74 -3.77 -4.98
CA GLU A 77 -5.07 -4.82 -5.94
C GLU A 77 -4.60 -4.42 -7.35
N GLY A 78 -3.60 -5.10 -7.92
CA GLY A 78 -3.27 -4.96 -9.35
C GLY A 78 -2.31 -3.83 -9.72
N PHE A 79 -2.51 -3.24 -10.92
CA PHE A 79 -1.56 -2.38 -11.65
C PHE A 79 -1.65 -0.89 -11.28
N ASP A 80 -2.22 -0.58 -10.10
CA ASP A 80 -2.90 0.70 -9.89
C ASP A 80 -2.02 1.82 -9.30
N ILE A 81 -0.81 1.55 -8.79
CA ILE A 81 0.21 2.57 -8.48
C ILE A 81 1.60 1.94 -8.36
N ASP A 82 2.65 2.67 -8.73
CA ASP A 82 4.03 2.28 -8.42
C ASP A 82 4.23 2.37 -6.90
N LEU A 83 4.24 1.21 -6.25
CA LEU A 83 4.33 1.10 -4.79
C LEU A 83 5.66 1.67 -4.28
N SER A 84 6.74 1.52 -5.06
CA SER A 84 8.05 2.09 -4.73
C SER A 84 8.00 3.61 -4.70
N GLU A 85 7.37 4.25 -5.70
CA GLU A 85 7.21 5.71 -5.73
C GLU A 85 6.32 6.20 -4.59
N THR A 86 5.28 5.44 -4.26
CA THR A 86 4.35 5.77 -3.16
C THR A 86 5.06 5.75 -1.81
N ILE A 87 5.83 4.71 -1.54
CA ILE A 87 6.60 4.58 -0.29
C ILE A 87 7.64 5.69 -0.19
N ARG A 88 8.33 6.02 -1.29
CA ARG A 88 9.28 7.13 -1.30
C ARG A 88 8.60 8.47 -0.99
N LEU A 89 7.44 8.75 -1.58
CA LEU A 89 6.68 9.96 -1.27
C LEU A 89 6.29 10.02 0.21
N LEU A 90 5.78 8.91 0.75
CA LEU A 90 5.39 8.78 2.15
C LEU A 90 6.57 9.00 3.11
N ASP A 91 7.72 8.45 2.78
CA ASP A 91 8.94 8.62 3.56
C ASP A 91 9.47 10.07 3.51
N GLU A 92 9.73 10.58 2.30
CA GLU A 92 10.41 11.86 2.09
C GLU A 92 9.52 13.07 2.47
N THR A 93 8.22 13.00 2.21
CA THR A 93 7.31 14.15 2.39
C THR A 93 6.57 14.11 3.71
N TYR A 94 6.20 12.91 4.17
CA TYR A 94 5.29 12.77 5.30
C TYR A 94 5.91 12.08 6.52
N ASN A 95 7.20 11.72 6.48
CA ASN A 95 7.90 11.01 7.55
C ASN A 95 7.23 9.68 7.92
N PHE A 96 6.86 8.88 6.93
CA PHE A 96 6.35 7.53 7.17
C PHE A 96 7.43 6.47 7.05
N THR A 97 7.38 5.50 7.95
CA THR A 97 8.07 4.21 7.78
C THR A 97 7.03 3.15 7.45
N CYS A 98 7.23 2.45 6.32
CA CYS A 98 6.32 1.46 5.77
C CYS A 98 6.89 0.04 5.93
N TYR A 99 5.98 -0.89 6.18
CA TYR A 99 6.26 -2.29 6.44
C TYR A 99 5.31 -3.19 5.64
N TRP A 100 5.85 -4.30 5.17
CA TRP A 100 5.11 -5.40 4.58
C TRP A 100 4.86 -6.49 5.64
N PRO A 101 3.60 -6.89 5.91
CA PRO A 101 3.31 -8.08 6.71
C PRO A 101 3.79 -9.37 6.03
N GLY A 102 4.74 -10.05 6.65
CA GLY A 102 5.12 -11.42 6.31
C GLY A 102 4.25 -12.47 7.00
N TYR A 103 4.67 -13.73 6.96
CA TYR A 103 4.03 -14.83 7.67
C TYR A 103 4.45 -14.89 9.15
N ASP A 104 3.69 -15.61 9.97
CA ASP A 104 4.00 -15.88 11.39
C ASP A 104 4.28 -14.64 12.25
N GLY A 105 3.51 -13.57 11.98
CA GLY A 105 3.63 -12.29 12.69
C GLY A 105 4.91 -11.52 12.36
N ASN A 106 5.64 -11.90 11.32
CA ASN A 106 6.81 -11.17 10.85
C ASN A 106 6.41 -9.93 10.05
N ILE A 107 7.25 -8.90 10.08
CA ILE A 107 7.10 -7.73 9.20
C ILE A 107 8.45 -7.35 8.59
N TRP A 108 8.42 -6.84 7.36
CA TRP A 108 9.60 -6.41 6.62
C TRP A 108 9.53 -4.92 6.37
N ARG A 109 10.53 -4.16 6.83
CA ARG A 109 10.61 -2.74 6.52
C ARG A 109 10.93 -2.56 5.04
N ILE A 110 10.08 -1.82 4.34
CA ILE A 110 10.22 -1.54 2.90
C ILE A 110 10.60 -0.09 2.60
N THR A 111 10.54 0.79 3.60
CA THR A 111 11.17 2.12 3.56
C THR A 111 12.70 2.00 3.60
N ASP A 112 13.37 2.74 2.71
CA ASP A 112 14.86 2.81 2.58
C ASP A 112 15.55 1.46 2.34
N CYS A 113 14.77 0.41 2.01
CA CYS A 113 15.23 -0.97 1.82
C CYS A 113 14.44 -1.65 0.69
N TRP A 114 14.12 -0.92 -0.38
CA TRP A 114 13.35 -1.45 -1.51
C TRP A 114 14.14 -2.51 -2.29
N LEU A 115 13.46 -3.60 -2.64
CA LEU A 115 14.01 -4.69 -3.44
C LEU A 115 13.07 -4.92 -4.63
N ASP A 116 13.62 -5.13 -5.83
CA ASP A 116 12.86 -5.23 -7.09
C ASP A 116 11.74 -6.29 -7.06
N TYR A 117 11.83 -7.31 -6.21
CA TYR A 117 10.77 -8.32 -6.08
C TYR A 117 9.51 -7.81 -5.36
N TYR A 118 9.58 -6.65 -4.68
CA TYR A 118 8.40 -5.98 -4.14
C TYR A 118 7.52 -5.36 -5.22
N ASP A 119 8.05 -5.18 -6.44
CA ASP A 119 7.28 -4.74 -7.62
C ASP A 119 6.51 -5.89 -8.30
N LEU A 120 6.50 -7.09 -7.71
CA LEU A 120 5.62 -8.16 -8.20
C LEU A 120 4.16 -7.74 -8.02
N HIS A 121 3.49 -7.51 -9.15
CA HIS A 121 2.12 -6.99 -9.32
C HIS A 121 0.99 -7.87 -8.76
N PHE A 122 1.09 -8.26 -7.49
CA PHE A 122 0.05 -8.95 -6.76
C PHE A 122 -0.30 -8.17 -5.50
N TRP A 123 -1.48 -8.51 -4.98
CA TRP A 123 -2.09 -7.95 -3.80
C TRP A 123 -1.06 -7.60 -2.72
N SER A 124 -0.94 -6.30 -2.44
CA SER A 124 0.07 -5.77 -1.51
C SER A 124 -0.65 -5.03 -0.39
N ASN A 125 -0.63 -5.63 0.78
CA ASN A 125 -1.04 -4.98 2.02
C ASN A 125 0.19 -4.30 2.61
N VAL A 126 0.20 -2.98 2.70
CA VAL A 126 1.29 -2.22 3.32
C VAL A 126 0.74 -1.42 4.49
N ALA A 127 1.47 -1.45 5.60
CA ALA A 127 1.20 -0.64 6.78
C ALA A 127 2.31 0.40 6.97
N CYS A 128 1.93 1.67 7.06
CA CYS A 128 2.87 2.77 7.27
C CYS A 128 2.51 3.53 8.56
N VAL A 129 3.54 3.89 9.32
CA VAL A 129 3.42 4.69 10.56
C VAL A 129 4.22 5.98 10.45
N ASN A 130 3.65 7.10 10.90
CA ASN A 130 4.31 8.39 10.88
C ASN A 130 5.28 8.54 12.06
N ARG A 131 6.59 8.53 11.80
CA ARG A 131 7.64 8.69 12.82
C ARG A 131 7.84 10.15 13.28
N GLY A 132 7.25 11.11 12.57
CA GLY A 132 7.30 12.53 12.91
C GLY A 132 6.25 12.97 13.95
N VAL A 133 5.33 12.07 14.32
CA VAL A 133 4.21 12.37 15.24
C VAL A 133 4.47 11.73 16.59
N GLU A 134 4.59 12.55 17.64
CA GLU A 134 4.93 12.06 18.99
C GLU A 134 3.93 11.03 19.52
N GLN A 135 2.65 11.19 19.18
CA GLN A 135 1.59 10.25 19.58
C GLN A 135 1.75 8.86 18.95
N MET A 136 2.47 8.76 17.82
CA MET A 136 2.71 7.51 17.11
C MET A 136 4.05 6.87 17.45
N LYS A 137 4.82 7.48 18.36
CA LYS A 137 6.15 7.00 18.73
C LYS A 137 6.12 5.57 19.25
N ASP A 138 5.21 5.25 20.16
CA ASP A 138 5.09 3.88 20.72
C ASP A 138 4.78 2.85 19.63
N VAL A 139 3.91 3.20 18.67
CA VAL A 139 3.57 2.33 17.54
C VAL A 139 4.76 2.16 16.60
N ALA A 140 5.47 3.25 16.29
CA ALA A 140 6.66 3.21 15.45
C ALA A 140 7.77 2.36 16.09
N GLU A 141 7.99 2.49 17.40
CA GLU A 141 8.94 1.68 18.16
C GLU A 141 8.53 0.21 18.21
N ASP A 142 7.24 -0.09 18.37
CA ASP A 142 6.71 -1.46 18.36
C ASP A 142 6.85 -2.12 16.97
N MET A 143 6.54 -1.41 15.89
CA MET A 143 6.74 -1.90 14.53
C MET A 143 8.23 -2.14 14.24
N GLU A 144 9.11 -1.20 14.59
CA GLU A 144 10.55 -1.39 14.40
C GLU A 144 11.09 -2.57 15.22
N ARG A 145 10.60 -2.77 16.45
CA ARG A 145 10.95 -3.94 17.26
C ARG A 145 10.55 -5.25 16.57
N LEU A 146 9.32 -5.35 16.04
CA LEU A 146 8.87 -6.55 15.31
C LEU A 146 9.70 -6.81 14.05
N PHE A 147 10.14 -5.76 13.36
CA PHE A 147 11.07 -5.89 12.24
C PHE A 147 12.43 -6.44 12.69
N LEU A 148 13.00 -5.92 13.77
CA LEU A 148 14.27 -6.43 14.31
C LEU A 148 14.16 -7.88 14.78
N GLU A 149 13.07 -8.25 15.45
CA GLU A 149 12.77 -9.65 15.81
C GLU A 149 12.65 -10.54 14.56
N THR A 150 12.11 -10.02 13.47
CA THR A 150 12.04 -10.73 12.18
C THR A 150 13.45 -11.00 11.63
N LEU A 151 14.38 -10.03 11.73
CA LEU A 151 15.76 -10.22 11.31
C LEU A 151 16.50 -11.26 12.15
N GLU A 152 16.23 -11.33 13.46
CA GLU A 152 16.83 -12.31 14.37
C GLU A 152 16.43 -13.75 14.06
N LYS A 153 15.21 -13.98 13.55
CA LYS A 153 14.76 -15.31 13.09
C LYS A 153 15.52 -15.78 11.84
N GLY A 154 16.21 -14.88 11.17
CA GLY A 154 17.08 -15.15 10.01
C GLY A 154 16.35 -15.09 8.67
N ILE A 155 17.09 -14.66 7.65
CA ILE A 155 16.68 -14.58 6.23
C ILE A 155 16.29 -15.95 5.63
N GLY A 156 16.45 -17.07 6.33
CA GLY A 156 15.91 -18.36 5.88
C GLY A 156 14.38 -18.39 5.80
N LEU A 157 13.71 -17.39 6.35
CA LEU A 157 12.27 -17.14 6.24
C LEU A 157 11.91 -16.16 5.11
N VAL A 158 12.82 -15.86 4.16
CA VAL A 158 12.54 -14.97 3.02
C VAL A 158 11.19 -15.38 2.46
N MET A 159 10.25 -14.43 2.59
CA MET A 159 8.86 -14.47 2.21
C MET A 159 8.51 -15.75 1.46
N ASP A 160 7.83 -16.69 2.11
CA ASP A 160 7.47 -17.98 1.54
C ASP A 160 6.71 -17.80 0.21
N VAL A 161 7.47 -17.66 -0.88
CA VAL A 161 6.99 -17.59 -2.27
C VAL A 161 6.43 -18.96 -2.65
N ASP A 162 6.91 -20.01 -1.99
CA ASP A 162 6.48 -21.40 -2.20
C ASP A 162 5.05 -21.66 -1.73
N HIS A 163 4.52 -20.94 -0.73
CA HIS A 163 3.11 -21.07 -0.34
C HIS A 163 2.10 -20.49 -1.35
N ARG A 164 2.57 -19.77 -2.38
CA ARG A 164 1.75 -19.35 -3.55
C ARG A 164 2.01 -20.17 -4.82
N GLY A 165 2.52 -21.40 -4.69
CA GLY A 165 2.42 -22.42 -5.74
C GLY A 165 3.32 -22.24 -6.97
N GLY A 166 4.43 -21.53 -6.86
CA GLY A 166 5.39 -21.32 -7.94
C GLY A 166 6.80 -21.80 -7.59
N ASN A 167 7.21 -22.97 -8.11
CA ASN A 167 8.57 -23.49 -8.04
C ASN A 167 9.61 -22.44 -8.52
N PHE A 168 10.44 -21.90 -7.62
CA PHE A 168 11.70 -21.25 -8.00
C PHE A 168 12.86 -21.72 -7.11
N GLN A 169 13.90 -22.25 -7.77
CA GLN A 169 15.06 -22.83 -7.11
C GLN A 169 15.92 -21.78 -6.40
N HIS A 170 16.41 -22.17 -5.23
CA HIS A 170 17.28 -21.43 -4.31
C HIS A 170 18.37 -20.58 -4.98
N ALA A 171 18.41 -19.29 -4.66
CA ALA A 171 19.61 -18.47 -4.79
C ALA A 171 20.53 -18.77 -3.60
N LYS A 172 21.73 -19.29 -3.89
CA LYS A 172 22.79 -19.55 -2.92
C LYS A 172 23.30 -18.23 -2.33
N THR A 173 23.38 -18.17 -1.01
CA THR A 173 24.18 -17.18 -0.26
C THR A 173 25.64 -17.27 -0.69
N GLY A 174 26.20 -16.15 -1.17
CA GLY A 174 27.63 -15.95 -1.32
C GLY A 174 28.15 -15.16 -0.13
N ASP A 175 29.14 -15.73 0.56
CA ASP A 175 29.88 -15.11 1.66
C ASP A 175 30.63 -13.85 1.21
N LEU A 176 30.61 -12.79 2.03
CA LEU A 176 31.69 -11.82 2.22
C LEU A 176 31.75 -11.40 3.69
#